data_AF-A0A534WKY6-F1
#
_entry.id   AF-A0A534WKY6-F1
#
_cell.length_a   1.000
_cell.length_b   1.000
_cell.length_c   1.000
_cell.angle_alpha   90.00
_cell.angle_beta   90.00
_cell.angle_gamma   90.00
#
_symmetry.space_group_name_H-M   'P 1'
#
loop_
_entity.id
_entity.type
_entity.pdbx_description
1 polymer ?
#
loop_
_entity_poly.entity_id
_entity_poly.type
_entity_poly.pdbx_seq_one_letter_code
_entity_poly.pdbx_strand_id
1 'polypeptide(L)'
;MLAILAVAVIGKLVGCGAAALACGMDWARSARVGCGMISRGEVGLIVTAMGASTGIFDRPEVAVMVAVVLLTTLLTPVALRGAFRLKSVQDVVEGLVEPDPALGEVDRVQETA
;
A
#
# COMPACT_ATOMS: atom_id res chain seq x y z
N MET A 1 -17.12 -0.65 -11.51
CA MET A 1 -15.88 0.15 -11.34
C MET A 1 -15.55 0.40 -9.87
N LEU A 2 -16.38 1.13 -9.12
CA LEU A 2 -16.08 1.50 -7.71
C LEU A 2 -15.86 0.30 -6.78
N ALA A 3 -16.71 -0.74 -6.88
CA ALA A 3 -16.54 -1.95 -6.07
C ALA A 3 -15.21 -2.66 -6.32
N ILE A 4 -14.81 -2.79 -7.59
CA ILE A 4 -13.54 -3.43 -7.99
C ILE A 4 -12.35 -2.61 -7.48
N LEU A 5 -12.42 -1.28 -7.59
CA LEU A 5 -11.39 -0.38 -7.07
C LEU A 5 -11.26 -0.51 -5.55
N ALA A 6 -12.38 -0.51 -4.83
CA ALA A 6 -12.40 -0.65 -3.37
C ALA A 6 -11.78 -1.98 -2.93
N VAL A 7 -12.18 -3.10 -3.56
CA VAL A 7 -11.60 -4.42 -3.28
C VAL A 7 -10.11 -4.46 -3.61
N ALA A 8 -9.68 -3.86 -4.73
CA ALA A 8 -8.27 -3.82 -5.11
C ALA A 8 -7.41 -3.05 -4.09
N VAL A 9 -7.90 -1.89 -3.62
CA VAL A 9 -7.19 -1.07 -2.63
C VAL A 9 -7.19 -1.74 -1.26
N ILE A 10 -8.36 -2.14 -0.75
CA ILE A 10 -8.51 -2.73 0.58
C ILE A 10 -7.78 -4.07 0.66
N GLY A 11 -7.93 -4.93 -0.36
CA GLY A 11 -7.25 -6.23 -0.39
C GLY A 11 -5.73 -6.09 -0.35
N LYS A 12 -5.16 -5.08 -1.02
CA LYS A 12 -3.73 -4.78 -0.97
C LYS A 12 -3.32 -4.18 0.37
N LEU A 13 -4.08 -3.22 0.89
CA LEU A 13 -3.78 -2.59 2.17
C LEU A 13 -3.78 -3.61 3.32
N VAL A 14 -4.86 -4.40 3.40
CA VAL A 14 -5.05 -5.37 4.48
C VAL A 14 -4.16 -6.58 4.26
N GLY A 15 -4.07 -7.12 3.05
CA GLY A 15 -3.25 -8.30 2.76
C GLY A 15 -1.77 -8.04 3.00
N CYS A 16 -1.21 -7.00 2.38
CA CYS A 16 0.21 -6.68 2.53
C CYS A 16 0.52 -6.06 3.90
N GLY A 17 -0.40 -5.26 4.46
CA GLY A 17 -0.24 -4.66 5.79
C GLY A 17 -0.31 -5.70 6.91
N ALA A 18 -1.25 -6.65 6.85
CA ALA A 18 -1.32 -7.73 7.84
C ALA A 18 -0.13 -8.69 7.72
N ALA A 19 0.34 -8.97 6.50
CA ALA A 19 1.55 -9.75 6.31
C ALA A 19 2.79 -9.05 6.89
N ALA A 20 2.92 -7.73 6.68
CA ALA A 20 4.00 -6.94 7.27
C ALA A 20 3.94 -6.95 8.81
N LEU A 21 2.75 -6.81 9.39
CA LEU A 21 2.53 -6.88 10.83
C LEU A 21 2.91 -8.27 11.38
N ALA A 22 2.57 -9.35 10.66
CA ALA A 22 2.96 -10.72 11.03
C ALA A 22 4.49 -10.92 10.98
N CYS A 23 5.22 -10.12 10.20
CA CYS A 23 6.69 -10.10 10.18
C CYS A 23 7.31 -9.23 11.29
N GLY A 24 6.53 -8.70 12.25
CA GLY A 24 7.03 -7.91 13.38
C GLY A 24 7.18 -6.41 13.09
N MET A 25 6.52 -5.91 12.04
CA MET A 25 6.57 -4.51 11.65
C MET A 25 5.51 -3.66 12.37
N ASP A 26 5.83 -2.42 12.76
CA ASP A 26 4.87 -1.51 13.38
C ASP A 26 3.69 -1.18 12.45
N TRP A 27 2.56 -0.77 13.03
CA TRP A 27 1.36 -0.36 12.27
C TRP A 27 1.64 0.72 11.23
N ALA A 28 2.50 1.69 11.54
CA ALA A 28 2.87 2.77 10.62
C ALA A 28 3.68 2.25 9.41
N ARG A 29 4.66 1.36 9.64
CA ARG A 29 5.49 0.77 8.58
C ARG A 29 4.70 -0.26 7.78
N SER A 30 3.82 -1.04 8.42
CA SER A 30 2.88 -1.97 7.78
C SER A 30 1.89 -1.24 6.85
N ALA A 31 1.34 -0.10 7.27
CA ALA A 31 0.47 0.72 6.44
C ALA A 31 1.21 1.29 5.22
N ARG A 32 2.48 1.69 5.35
CA ARG A 32 3.31 2.14 4.23
C ARG A 32 3.56 1.03 3.21
N VAL A 33 3.85 -0.19 3.68
CA VAL A 33 3.98 -1.37 2.80
C VAL A 33 2.67 -1.60 2.04
N GLY A 34 1.53 -1.62 2.75
CA GLY A 34 0.21 -1.76 2.14
C GLY A 34 -0.08 -0.71 1.07
N CYS A 35 0.15 0.57 1.39
CA CYS A 35 -0.02 1.69 0.45
C CYS A 35 0.92 1.59 -0.76
N GLY A 36 2.18 1.21 -0.55
CA GLY A 36 3.15 1.07 -1.63
C GLY A 36 2.79 -0.04 -2.63
N MET A 37 2.09 -1.09 -2.17
CA MET A 37 1.72 -2.26 -2.97
C MET A 37 0.38 -2.11 -3.73
N ILE A 38 -0.30 -0.96 -3.61
CA ILE A 38 -1.54 -0.65 -4.35
C ILE A 38 -1.25 -0.48 -5.85
N SER A 39 -0.10 0.12 -6.20
CA SER A 39 0.24 0.46 -7.58
C SER A 39 0.22 -0.77 -8.47
N ARG A 40 -0.54 -0.69 -9.57
CA ARG A 40 -0.47 -1.66 -10.67
C ARG A 40 0.35 -1.05 -11.80
N GLY A 41 1.46 -1.69 -12.13
CA GLY A 41 2.33 -1.28 -13.22
C GLY A 41 1.90 -1.86 -14.57
N GLU A 42 2.88 -1.97 -15.46
CA GLU A 42 2.76 -2.56 -16.79
C GLU A 42 2.10 -3.95 -16.78
N VAL A 43 2.40 -4.77 -15.77
CA VAL A 43 1.88 -6.15 -15.66
C VAL A 43 0.35 -6.17 -15.63
N GLY A 44 -0.29 -5.17 -15.01
CA GLY A 44 -1.75 -5.06 -14.99
C GLY A 44 -2.35 -4.81 -16.37
N LEU A 45 -1.67 -4.00 -17.19
CA LEU A 45 -2.06 -3.73 -18.57
C LEU A 45 -1.82 -4.93 -19.48
N ILE A 46 -0.68 -5.63 -19.29
CA ILE A 46 -0.36 -6.86 -20.02
C ILE A 46 -1.43 -7.93 -19.78
N VAL A 47 -1.82 -8.18 -18.52
CA VAL A 47 -2.87 -9.15 -18.18
C VAL A 47 -4.22 -8.73 -18.76
N THR A 48 -4.53 -7.44 -18.77
CA THR A 48 -5.76 -6.92 -19.39
C THR A 48 -5.76 -7.16 -20.90
N ALA A 49 -4.64 -6.91 -21.58
CA ALA A 49 -4.49 -7.16 -23.01
C ALA A 49 -4.57 -8.65 -23.36
N MET A 50 -3.98 -9.53 -22.53
CA MET A 50 -4.11 -10.99 -22.69
C MET A 50 -5.54 -11.47 -22.44
N GLY A 51 -6.25 -10.91 -21.46
CA GLY A 51 -7.66 -11.23 -21.23
C GLY A 51 -8.56 -10.80 -22.39
N ALA A 52 -8.24 -9.67 -23.03
CA ALA A 52 -8.94 -9.23 -24.24
C ALA A 52 -8.66 -10.15 -25.44
N SER A 53 -7.40 -10.60 -25.64
CA SER A 53 -7.03 -11.46 -26.76
C SER A 53 -7.59 -12.88 -26.65
N THR A 54 -7.80 -13.36 -25.42
CA THR A 54 -8.42 -14.66 -25.13
C THR A 54 -9.95 -14.62 -25.15
N GLY A 55 -10.56 -13.45 -25.32
CA GLY A 55 -12.01 -13.27 -25.29
C GLY A 55 -12.62 -13.38 -23.88
N ILE A 56 -11.80 -13.33 -22.83
CA ILE A 56 -12.26 -13.31 -21.42
C ILE A 56 -12.83 -11.94 -21.06
N PHE A 57 -12.32 -10.87 -21.68
CA PHE A 57 -12.80 -9.51 -21.49
C PHE A 57 -13.42 -8.95 -22.76
N ASP A 58 -14.68 -8.54 -22.66
CA ASP A 58 -15.35 -7.68 -23.62
C ASP A 58 -14.85 -6.24 -23.51
N ARG A 59 -15.10 -5.44 -24.57
CA ARG A 59 -14.70 -4.02 -24.66
C ARG A 59 -14.95 -3.20 -23.39
N PRO A 60 -16.12 -3.26 -22.71
CA PRO A 60 -16.34 -2.50 -21.48
C PRO A 60 -15.45 -2.97 -20.32
N GLU A 61 -15.13 -4.26 -20.18
CA GLU A 61 -14.29 -4.75 -19.08
C GLU A 61 -12.83 -4.33 -19.24
N VAL A 62 -12.32 -4.33 -20.47
CA VAL A 62 -10.98 -3.83 -20.79
C VAL A 62 -10.85 -2.37 -20.37
N ALA A 63 -11.84 -1.53 -20.70
CA ALA A 63 -11.86 -0.13 -20.31
C ALA A 63 -11.87 0.04 -18.78
N VAL A 64 -12.66 -0.78 -18.07
CA VAL A 64 -12.71 -0.77 -16.60
C VAL A 64 -11.36 -1.16 -15.99
N MET A 65 -10.70 -2.20 -16.52
CA MET A 65 -9.41 -2.66 -16.00
C MET A 65 -8.30 -1.64 -16.20
N VAL A 66 -8.22 -1.02 -17.40
CA VAL A 66 -7.27 0.07 -17.65
C VAL A 66 -7.54 1.25 -16.72
N ALA A 67 -8.80 1.63 -16.53
CA ALA A 67 -9.17 2.70 -15.60
C ALA A 67 -8.74 2.38 -14.16
N VAL A 68 -8.95 1.15 -13.68
CA VAL A 68 -8.51 0.72 -12.34
C VAL A 68 -7.00 0.81 -12.22
N VAL A 69 -6.23 0.32 -13.20
CA VAL A 69 -4.76 0.39 -13.19
C VAL A 69 -4.32 1.85 -13.06
N LEU A 70 -4.79 2.73 -13.93
CA LEU A 70 -4.44 4.15 -13.90
C LEU A 70 -4.83 4.83 -12.59
N LEU A 71 -6.05 4.60 -12.11
CA LEU A 71 -6.53 5.19 -10.86
C LEU A 71 -5.71 4.71 -9.65
N THR A 72 -5.37 3.42 -9.56
CA THR A 72 -4.54 2.90 -8.47
C THR A 72 -3.12 3.47 -8.48
N THR A 73 -2.54 3.66 -9.66
CA THR A 73 -1.19 4.23 -9.82
C THR A 73 -1.15 5.69 -9.41
N LEU A 74 -2.17 6.48 -9.77
CA LEU A 74 -2.28 7.88 -9.35
C LEU A 74 -2.64 8.03 -7.87
N LEU A 75 -3.41 7.10 -7.31
CA LEU A 75 -3.77 7.10 -5.89
C LEU A 75 -2.58 6.75 -5.00
N THR A 76 -1.68 5.88 -5.46
CA THR A 76 -0.53 5.38 -4.69
C THR A 76 0.34 6.49 -4.10
N PRO A 77 0.87 7.47 -4.85
CA PRO A 77 1.72 8.51 -4.27
C PRO A 77 1.00 9.36 -3.23
N VAL A 78 -0.32 9.61 -3.39
CA VAL A 78 -1.13 10.35 -2.42
C VAL A 78 -1.31 9.56 -1.13
N ALA A 79 -1.71 8.29 -1.26
CA ALA A 79 -1.88 7.37 -0.13
C ALA A 79 -0.56 7.15 0.62
N LEU A 80 0.53 6.98 -0.13
CA LEU A 80 1.87 6.76 0.41
C LEU A 80 2.36 8.00 1.16
N ARG A 81 2.16 9.22 0.62
CA ARG A 81 2.51 10.47 1.31
C ARG A 81 1.75 10.63 2.63
N GLY A 82 0.48 10.20 2.68
CA GLY A 82 -0.29 10.14 3.91
C GLY A 82 0.28 9.12 4.91
N ALA A 83 0.63 7.92 4.44
CA ALA A 83 1.20 6.87 5.28
C ALA A 83 2.57 7.25 5.87
N PHE A 84 3.39 8.01 5.16
CA PHE A 84 4.67 8.54 5.67
C PHE A 84 4.52 9.66 6.71
N ARG A 85 3.32 10.21 6.94
CA ARG A 85 3.07 11.11 8.08
C ARG A 85 2.91 10.36 9.40
N LEU A 86 2.70 9.04 9.36
CA LEU A 86 2.66 8.21 10.55
C LEU A 86 4.09 7.98 11.03
N LYS A 87 4.39 8.36 12.27
CA LYS A 87 5.68 8.08 12.91
C LYS A 87 5.79 6.59 13.24
N SER A 88 6.98 6.03 13.02
CA SER A 88 7.33 4.64 13.28
C SER A 88 8.59 4.63 14.11
N VAL A 89 8.56 4.01 15.29
CA VAL A 89 9.74 3.92 16.17
C VAL A 89 10.85 3.12 15.48
N GLN A 90 10.46 2.08 14.74
CA GLN A 90 11.39 1.31 13.90
C GLN A 90 12.18 2.16 12.89
N ASP A 91 11.66 3.30 12.43
CA ASP A 91 12.40 4.14 11.48
C ASP A 91 13.55 4.91 12.16
N VAL A 92 13.38 5.23 13.43
CA VAL A 92 14.38 5.91 14.25
C VAL A 92 15.47 4.92 14.64
N VAL A 93 15.09 3.72 15.07
CA VAL A 93 16.02 2.62 15.41
C VAL A 93 16.88 2.23 14.20
N GLU A 94 16.29 2.21 13.00
CA GLU A 94 16.99 1.85 11.76
C GLU A 94 17.76 3.04 11.13
N GLY A 95 17.75 4.22 11.77
CA GLY A 95 18.49 5.41 11.34
C GLY A 95 17.95 6.08 10.06
N LEU A 96 16.71 5.77 9.66
CA LEU A 96 16.06 6.32 8.48
C LEU A 96 15.43 7.71 8.72
N VAL A 97 15.19 8.06 9.99
CA VAL A 97 14.63 9.34 10.44
C VAL A 97 15.41 9.80 11.66
N GLU A 98 15.79 11.09 11.71
CA GLU A 98 16.43 11.63 12.90
C GLU A 98 15.48 11.56 14.11
N PRO A 99 16.00 11.20 15.30
CA PRO A 99 15.21 11.17 16.52
C PRO A 99 14.67 12.57 16.81
N ASP A 100 13.37 12.75 16.61
CA ASP A 100 12.67 13.97 16.99
C ASP A 100 12.73 14.12 18.52
N PRO A 101 13.16 15.28 19.05
CA PRO A 101 13.32 15.52 20.49
C PRO A 101 12.04 15.32 21.32
N ALA A 102 10.86 15.25 20.70
CA ALA A 102 9.59 14.91 21.36
C ALA A 102 9.40 13.40 21.64
N LEU A 103 10.31 12.52 21.16
CA LEU A 103 10.19 11.06 21.26
C LEU A 103 10.84 10.51 22.53
N GLY A 104 11.60 11.34 23.25
CA GLY A 104 12.25 10.98 24.51
C GLY A 104 11.30 10.65 25.67
N GLU A 105 9.99 10.86 25.50
CA GLU A 105 8.98 10.53 26.53
C GLU A 105 8.38 9.13 26.37
N VAL A 106 8.51 8.50 25.19
CA VAL A 106 7.92 7.17 24.88
C VAL A 106 8.82 6.03 25.35
N ASP A 107 10.08 6.32 25.70
CA ASP A 107 11.11 5.37 26.16
C ASP A 107 10.69 4.59 27.43
N ARG A 108 9.81 5.14 28.27
CA ARG A 108 9.46 4.50 29.55
C ARG A 108 8.40 3.41 29.49
N VAL A 109 7.79 3.13 28.34
CA VAL A 109 6.70 2.13 28.25
C VAL A 109 7.12 0.84 27.52
N GLN A 110 8.20 0.86 26.72
CA GLN A 110 8.64 -0.33 25.97
C GLN A 110 9.81 -1.11 26.61
N GLU A 111 10.53 -0.55 27.58
CA GLU A 111 11.59 -1.29 28.30
C GLU A 111 11.06 -2.29 29.35
N THR A 112 9.72 -2.42 29.50
CA THR A 112 9.09 -3.28 30.52
C THR A 112 8.23 -4.44 29.98
N ALA A 113 8.27 -4.75 28.68
CA ALA A 113 7.50 -5.84 28.07
C ALA A 113 8.38 -6.97 27.52
#